data_AF-A0ABD2ESG0-F1
#
_entry.id   AF-A0ABD2ESG0-F1
#
_cell.length_a   1.000
_cell.length_b   1.000
_cell.length_c   1.000
_cell.angle_alpha   90.00
_cell.angle_beta   90.00
_cell.angle_gamma   90.00
#
_symmetry.space_group_name_H-M   'P 1'
#
loop_
_entity.id
_entity.type
_entity.pdbx_description
1 polymer ?
#
loop_
_entity_poly.entity_id
_entity_poly.type
_entity_poly.pdbx_seq_one_letter_code
_entity_poly.pdbx_strand_id
1 'polypeptide(L)'
;MVNELYPYIVEFEEEAKNPDLETHRKRKRSGNSDSVERDAAQEAEPGAGLETASSPSQCSVPPKKGKDAPTKKESLGHWSQGLKISMQDPKMQVYKDEQVVVIKDKYPKARHHWLVLPWASISSLRAVTREHLELLKHMHTVGEKVIADFAGSSKLRFRLGYHAIPSMSHVHLHVISQDFDSPCLKNKKHWNSFNTEYFLESQE
;
A
#
# COMPACT_ATOMS: atom_id res chain seq x y z
N MET A 1 -0.25 -20.31 -13.58
CA MET A 1 1.18 -20.37 -13.18
C MET A 1 1.38 -20.32 -11.66
N VAL A 2 1.20 -19.20 -10.94
CA VAL A 2 1.49 -19.17 -9.46
C VAL A 2 0.67 -20.20 -8.64
N ASN A 3 -0.52 -20.59 -9.09
CA ASN A 3 -1.39 -21.53 -8.38
C ASN A 3 -1.05 -23.02 -8.59
N GLU A 4 -0.05 -23.37 -9.43
CA GLU A 4 0.25 -24.78 -9.79
C GLU A 4 1.32 -25.45 -8.91
N LEU A 5 2.07 -24.72 -8.08
CA LEU A 5 3.30 -25.22 -7.43
C LEU A 5 3.19 -25.61 -5.95
N TYR A 6 2.04 -25.40 -5.30
CA TYR A 6 1.86 -25.65 -3.86
C TYR A 6 0.59 -26.47 -3.58
N PRO A 7 0.69 -27.76 -3.21
CA PRO A 7 -0.44 -28.68 -3.10
C PRO A 7 -1.23 -28.59 -1.77
N TYR A 8 -0.95 -27.60 -0.93
CA TYR A 8 -1.71 -27.37 0.30
C TYR A 8 -3.03 -26.65 -0.01
N ILE A 9 -4.10 -27.43 -0.15
CA ILE A 9 -5.46 -26.93 -0.27
C ILE A 9 -5.93 -26.49 1.11
N VAL A 10 -5.85 -25.19 1.39
CA VAL A 10 -6.68 -24.58 2.44
C VAL A 10 -8.10 -24.50 1.86
N GLU A 11 -8.97 -25.37 2.33
CA GLU A 11 -10.39 -25.36 1.98
C GLU A 11 -11.05 -24.16 2.65
N PHE A 12 -11.70 -23.32 1.84
CA PHE A 12 -12.56 -22.24 2.31
C PHE A 12 -13.98 -22.62 1.90
N GLU A 13 -14.91 -22.72 2.85
CA GLU A 13 -16.31 -22.97 2.53
C GLU A 13 -16.84 -21.85 1.63
N GLU A 14 -17.33 -22.22 0.44
CA GLU A 14 -17.94 -21.26 -0.48
C GLU A 14 -19.39 -21.00 -0.04
N GLU A 15 -19.59 -19.87 0.64
CA GLU A 15 -20.89 -19.47 1.19
C GLU A 15 -21.94 -19.36 0.07
N ALA A 16 -22.88 -20.32 0.05
CA ALA A 16 -23.71 -20.62 -1.11
C ALA A 16 -24.59 -19.42 -1.53
N LYS A 17 -24.28 -18.86 -2.69
CA LYS A 17 -24.93 -17.66 -3.21
C LYS A 17 -26.33 -17.99 -3.75
N ASN A 18 -27.36 -17.73 -2.95
CA ASN A 18 -28.77 -17.94 -3.29
C ASN A 18 -29.13 -17.37 -4.69
N PRO A 19 -29.68 -18.18 -5.61
CA PRO A 19 -29.93 -17.78 -6.99
C PRO A 19 -31.35 -17.21 -7.17
N ASP A 20 -31.65 -16.07 -6.56
CA ASP A 20 -32.83 -15.28 -6.94
C ASP A 20 -32.60 -13.75 -6.82
N LEU A 21 -32.26 -13.15 -7.96
CA LEU A 21 -32.90 -11.93 -8.52
C LEU A 21 -32.16 -11.54 -9.82
N GLU A 22 -32.66 -11.97 -10.98
CA GLU A 22 -32.23 -11.36 -12.25
C GLU A 22 -32.85 -9.96 -12.39
N THR A 23 -32.02 -8.93 -12.62
CA THR A 23 -32.49 -7.66 -13.17
C THR A 23 -31.56 -7.17 -14.29
N HIS A 24 -32.05 -7.22 -15.52
CA HIS A 24 -31.29 -6.76 -16.69
C HIS A 24 -30.90 -5.28 -16.62
N ARG A 25 -29.62 -4.97 -16.80
CA ARG A 25 -29.18 -3.66 -17.32
C ARG A 25 -28.15 -3.79 -18.46
N LYS A 26 -28.64 -3.62 -19.69
CA LYS A 26 -27.84 -3.49 -20.92
C LYS A 26 -26.82 -2.34 -20.79
N ARG A 27 -25.59 -2.58 -21.24
CA ARG A 27 -24.74 -1.59 -21.92
C ARG A 27 -23.93 -2.31 -23.01
N LYS A 28 -24.19 -1.98 -24.28
CA LYS A 28 -23.53 -2.60 -25.44
C LYS A 28 -22.24 -1.85 -25.80
N ARG A 29 -21.22 -2.59 -26.19
CA ARG A 29 -19.85 -2.13 -26.53
C ARG A 29 -19.79 -1.52 -27.95
N SER A 30 -18.88 -0.58 -28.18
CA SER A 30 -18.71 0.19 -29.44
C SER A 30 -17.23 0.25 -29.86
N GLY A 31 -16.95 0.15 -31.16
CA GLY A 31 -15.58 0.02 -31.72
C GLY A 31 -15.05 -1.43 -31.53
N ASN A 32 -14.75 -2.25 -32.55
CA ASN A 32 -14.38 -2.05 -33.96
C ASN A 32 -12.99 -1.42 -34.17
N SER A 33 -12.04 -2.28 -34.55
CA SER A 33 -10.67 -1.94 -34.93
C SER A 33 -10.24 -2.87 -36.06
N ASP A 34 -9.81 -2.33 -37.20
CA ASP A 34 -9.04 -3.07 -38.22
C ASP A 34 -8.48 -2.10 -39.29
N SER A 35 -7.58 -2.61 -40.14
CA SER A 35 -6.81 -1.95 -41.23
C SER A 35 -5.52 -1.19 -40.85
N VAL A 36 -4.59 -1.10 -41.82
CA VAL A 36 -3.12 -1.06 -41.63
C VAL A 36 -2.43 -0.23 -42.73
N GLU A 37 -1.15 0.10 -42.52
CA GLU A 37 -0.09 0.44 -43.50
C GLU A 37 0.31 1.91 -43.80
N ARG A 38 1.63 2.15 -43.67
CA ARG A 38 2.57 2.90 -44.56
C ARG A 38 2.66 4.45 -44.61
N ASP A 39 3.74 4.92 -43.96
CA ASP A 39 4.93 5.61 -44.57
C ASP A 39 5.00 7.14 -44.87
N ALA A 40 6.25 7.59 -45.06
CA ALA A 40 6.73 8.85 -45.67
C ALA A 40 6.70 10.23 -44.93
N ALA A 41 7.69 10.45 -44.05
CA ALA A 41 8.75 11.49 -44.10
C ALA A 41 8.51 13.05 -44.13
N GLN A 42 9.55 13.77 -43.62
CA GLN A 42 9.90 15.22 -43.77
C GLN A 42 9.04 16.27 -43.02
N GLU A 43 9.51 17.47 -42.62
CA GLU A 43 10.84 18.07 -42.30
C GLU A 43 10.62 19.44 -41.56
N ALA A 44 11.70 20.02 -40.98
CA ALA A 44 11.92 21.45 -40.67
C ALA A 44 11.02 22.29 -39.69
N GLU A 45 11.70 22.88 -38.69
CA GLU A 45 11.42 24.16 -37.97
C GLU A 45 11.87 25.39 -38.84
N PRO A 46 11.87 26.70 -38.43
CA PRO A 46 11.61 27.33 -37.11
C PRO A 46 10.83 28.69 -37.10
N GLY A 47 10.62 29.26 -35.90
CA GLY A 47 11.17 30.60 -35.60
C GLY A 47 10.25 31.82 -35.26
N ALA A 48 10.58 32.48 -34.12
CA ALA A 48 10.27 33.87 -33.72
C ALA A 48 8.77 34.31 -33.58
N GLY A 49 8.42 35.37 -32.81
CA GLY A 49 9.21 36.14 -31.84
C GLY A 49 8.61 37.51 -31.48
N LEU A 50 9.04 38.04 -30.32
CA LEU A 50 8.92 39.42 -29.81
C LEU A 50 7.58 39.94 -29.22
N GLU A 51 7.79 40.73 -28.17
CA GLU A 51 6.87 41.29 -27.17
C GLU A 51 6.10 42.55 -27.64
N THR A 52 5.13 42.99 -26.84
CA THR A 52 5.04 44.43 -26.46
C THR A 52 4.23 44.61 -25.17
N ALA A 53 4.52 45.66 -24.40
CA ALA A 53 3.96 45.89 -23.07
C ALA A 53 3.01 47.10 -23.02
N SER A 54 2.08 47.12 -22.05
CA SER A 54 1.70 48.35 -21.32
C SER A 54 0.76 48.10 -20.12
N SER A 55 0.84 49.03 -19.17
CA SER A 55 -0.01 49.30 -17.99
C SER A 55 0.01 50.85 -17.84
N PRO A 56 -0.85 51.55 -17.06
CA PRO A 56 -1.37 51.15 -15.73
C PRO A 56 -2.78 51.73 -15.36
N SER A 57 -3.05 51.84 -14.03
CA SER A 57 -4.10 52.64 -13.36
C SER A 57 -5.48 51.96 -13.12
N GLN A 58 -6.20 52.19 -12.01
CA GLN A 58 -5.87 52.84 -10.72
C GLN A 58 -6.82 52.37 -9.57
N CYS A 59 -6.41 52.66 -8.33
CA CYS A 59 -7.06 52.55 -7.00
C CYS A 59 -8.59 52.33 -6.84
N SER A 60 -8.99 51.46 -5.88
CA SER A 60 -9.84 51.81 -4.68
C SER A 60 -10.23 50.58 -3.82
N VAL A 61 -10.52 50.77 -2.51
CA VAL A 61 -10.96 49.75 -1.53
C VAL A 61 -11.66 50.39 -0.31
N PRO A 62 -12.41 49.64 0.56
CA PRO A 62 -13.00 48.30 0.42
C PRO A 62 -14.55 48.34 0.30
N PRO A 63 -15.48 48.23 1.31
CA PRO A 63 -15.45 47.79 2.73
C PRO A 63 -16.51 46.71 3.17
N LYS A 64 -16.06 45.74 3.98
CA LYS A 64 -16.79 44.92 5.01
C LYS A 64 -17.70 43.71 4.64
N LYS A 65 -17.52 42.68 5.49
CA LYS A 65 -18.43 41.60 5.95
C LYS A 65 -18.88 40.49 4.97
N GLY A 66 -18.08 39.43 4.96
CA GLY A 66 -18.45 38.23 5.74
C GLY A 66 -19.35 37.20 5.08
N LYS A 67 -18.73 36.12 4.56
CA LYS A 67 -19.36 34.81 4.40
C LYS A 67 -18.32 33.70 4.62
N ASP A 68 -18.63 32.87 5.60
CA ASP A 68 -18.20 31.49 5.87
C ASP A 68 -16.97 30.97 5.11
N ALA A 69 -15.89 30.73 5.85
CA ALA A 69 -14.77 29.94 5.35
C ALA A 69 -15.26 28.51 5.02
N PRO A 70 -14.88 27.93 3.86
CA PRO A 70 -15.25 26.57 3.54
C PRO A 70 -14.57 25.64 4.55
N THR A 71 -15.36 25.00 5.42
CA THR A 71 -14.88 23.91 6.27
C THR A 71 -14.23 22.88 5.36
N LYS A 72 -12.90 22.71 5.46
CA LYS A 72 -12.22 21.59 4.85
C LYS A 72 -12.83 20.33 5.46
N LYS A 73 -13.73 19.67 4.72
CA LYS A 73 -13.95 18.24 4.90
C LYS A 73 -12.59 17.60 4.69
N GLU A 74 -11.99 17.13 5.78
CA GLU A 74 -10.82 16.28 5.67
C GLU A 74 -11.23 15.10 4.80
N SER A 75 -10.60 14.99 3.63
CA SER A 75 -10.86 13.89 2.73
C SER A 75 -10.44 12.62 3.44
N LEU A 76 -11.42 11.78 3.82
CA LEU A 76 -11.19 10.41 4.28
C LEU A 76 -10.17 9.77 3.34
N GLY A 77 -8.95 9.61 3.85
CA GLY A 77 -7.79 9.36 3.02
C GLY A 77 -7.97 8.08 2.20
N HIS A 78 -7.50 8.09 0.95
CA HIS A 78 -7.53 6.89 0.11
C HIS A 78 -6.95 5.71 0.91
N TRP A 79 -7.69 4.62 1.00
CA TRP A 79 -7.53 3.55 2.00
C TRP A 79 -6.10 3.00 2.14
N SER A 80 -5.30 3.05 1.07
CA SER A 80 -3.87 2.69 1.07
C SER A 80 -2.95 3.61 1.89
N GLN A 81 -3.48 4.70 2.47
CA GLN A 81 -2.83 5.56 3.47
C GLN A 81 -3.15 5.18 4.93
N GLY A 82 -4.01 4.17 5.17
CA GLY A 82 -4.42 3.76 6.52
C GLY A 82 -3.26 3.41 7.46
N LEU A 83 -2.12 2.98 6.91
CA LEU A 83 -0.88 2.77 7.68
C LEU A 83 -0.37 4.07 8.33
N LYS A 84 -0.37 5.22 7.65
CA LYS A 84 0.13 6.48 8.25
C LYS A 84 -0.70 6.91 9.46
N ILE A 85 -2.02 6.73 9.40
CA ILE A 85 -2.93 7.00 10.51
C ILE A 85 -2.64 6.01 11.66
N SER A 86 -2.41 4.74 11.32
CA SER A 86 -2.13 3.68 12.31
C SER A 86 -0.76 3.81 12.98
N MET A 87 0.25 4.33 12.27
CA MET A 87 1.56 4.71 12.81
C MET A 87 1.46 5.85 13.84
N GLN A 88 0.46 6.72 13.72
CA GLN A 88 0.26 7.87 14.62
C GLN A 88 -0.62 7.55 15.83
N ASP A 89 -1.40 6.46 15.83
CA ASP A 89 -2.24 6.05 16.97
C ASP A 89 -1.37 5.39 18.08
N PRO A 90 -1.21 6.02 19.27
CA PRO A 90 -0.41 5.46 20.35
C PRO A 90 -0.94 4.13 20.91
N LYS A 91 -2.19 3.76 20.63
CA LYS A 91 -2.79 2.48 21.05
C LYS A 91 -2.38 1.31 20.18
N MET A 92 -1.95 1.58 18.94
CA MET A 92 -1.49 0.57 17.99
C MET A 92 0.02 0.32 18.10
N GLN A 93 0.78 1.31 18.56
CA GLN A 93 2.22 1.26 18.80
C GLN A 93 2.56 0.25 19.91
N VAL A 94 3.47 -0.70 19.62
CA VAL A 94 4.07 -1.60 20.63
C VAL A 94 5.53 -1.28 20.90
N TYR A 95 6.21 -0.63 19.94
CA TYR A 95 7.59 -0.15 20.06
C TYR A 95 7.77 1.06 19.12
N LYS A 96 8.70 1.96 19.43
CA LYS A 96 9.17 3.02 18.54
C LYS A 96 10.58 3.47 18.93
N ASP A 97 11.31 3.98 17.96
CA ASP A 97 12.56 4.73 18.12
C ASP A 97 12.63 5.88 17.10
N GLU A 98 13.80 6.48 16.92
CA GLU A 98 14.05 7.60 16.01
C GLU A 98 13.91 7.23 14.52
N GLN A 99 13.99 5.94 14.17
CA GLN A 99 13.96 5.45 12.79
C GLN A 99 12.65 4.73 12.43
N VAL A 100 12.08 3.96 13.36
CA VAL A 100 10.93 3.07 13.10
C VAL A 100 9.85 3.12 14.18
N VAL A 101 8.66 2.67 13.80
CA VAL A 101 7.55 2.35 14.69
C VAL A 101 7.05 0.95 14.40
N VAL A 102 6.70 0.21 15.44
CA VAL A 102 6.10 -1.13 15.33
C VAL A 102 4.66 -1.05 15.79
N ILE A 103 3.74 -1.50 14.94
CA ILE A 103 2.31 -1.61 15.27
C ILE A 103 1.83 -3.06 15.15
N LYS A 104 0.76 -3.40 15.86
CA LYS A 104 0.01 -4.64 15.58
C LYS A 104 -0.70 -4.51 14.22
N ASP A 105 -0.72 -5.56 13.40
CA ASP A 105 -1.57 -5.57 12.21
C ASP A 105 -3.05 -5.53 12.65
N LYS A 106 -3.85 -4.66 12.01
CA LYS A 106 -5.29 -4.50 12.31
C LYS A 106 -6.13 -5.70 11.87
N TYR A 107 -5.64 -6.51 10.94
CA TYR A 107 -6.25 -7.71 10.41
C TYR A 107 -5.22 -8.85 10.40
N PRO A 108 -4.71 -9.27 11.59
CA PRO A 108 -3.54 -10.14 11.70
C PRO A 108 -3.76 -11.49 11.02
N LYS A 109 -2.77 -12.07 10.33
CA LYS A 109 -2.95 -13.35 9.58
C LYS A 109 -2.50 -14.60 10.35
N ALA A 110 -2.02 -14.42 11.57
CA ALA A 110 -1.64 -15.43 12.54
C ALA A 110 -1.85 -14.87 13.96
N ARG A 111 -1.65 -15.68 15.00
CA ARG A 111 -1.75 -15.25 16.42
C ARG A 111 -0.90 -14.04 16.75
N HIS A 112 0.30 -13.98 16.18
CA HIS A 112 1.20 -12.82 16.28
C HIS A 112 1.47 -12.26 14.88
N HIS A 113 1.06 -11.01 14.66
CA HIS A 113 1.36 -10.30 13.43
C HIS A 113 1.57 -8.81 13.71
N TRP A 114 2.80 -8.35 13.52
CA TRP A 114 3.19 -6.95 13.63
C TRP A 114 3.73 -6.42 12.31
N LEU A 115 3.72 -5.09 12.18
CA LEU A 115 4.30 -4.35 11.09
C LEU A 115 5.38 -3.42 11.66
N VAL A 116 6.62 -3.55 11.23
CA VAL A 116 7.67 -2.52 11.44
C VAL A 116 7.59 -1.54 10.27
N LEU A 117 7.40 -0.26 10.55
CA LEU A 117 7.32 0.80 9.55
C LEU A 117 8.39 1.86 9.82
N PRO A 118 9.16 2.29 8.81
CA PRO A 118 10.06 3.41 8.96
C PRO A 118 9.30 4.73 9.04
N TRP A 119 9.85 5.70 9.78
CA TRP A 119 9.40 7.10 9.67
C TRP A 119 9.79 7.72 8.32
N ALA A 120 10.85 7.20 7.68
CA ALA A 120 11.27 7.57 6.33
C ALA A 120 10.25 7.08 5.27
N SER A 121 9.89 7.96 4.33
CA SER A 121 8.75 7.75 3.42
C SER A 121 9.07 6.88 2.18
N ILE A 122 9.60 5.67 2.36
CA ILE A 122 9.87 4.72 1.26
C ILE A 122 8.54 4.20 0.70
N SER A 123 8.19 4.51 -0.56
CA SER A 123 6.85 4.27 -1.11
C SER A 123 6.49 2.79 -1.33
N SER A 124 7.48 1.97 -1.70
CA SER A 124 7.38 0.52 -1.97
C SER A 124 8.78 -0.09 -2.08
N LEU A 125 8.90 -1.41 -2.13
CA LEU A 125 10.19 -2.11 -2.35
C LEU A 125 10.91 -1.66 -3.64
N ARG A 126 10.16 -1.28 -4.68
CA ARG A 126 10.72 -0.75 -5.95
C ARG A 126 11.42 0.61 -5.80
N ALA A 127 11.24 1.29 -4.67
CA ALA A 127 11.90 2.56 -4.34
C ALA A 127 13.04 2.37 -3.31
N VAL A 128 13.36 1.13 -2.91
CA VAL A 128 14.53 0.85 -2.08
C VAL A 128 15.81 1.08 -2.88
N THR A 129 16.74 1.80 -2.28
CA THR A 129 18.10 2.05 -2.81
C THR A 129 19.13 1.62 -1.77
N ARG A 130 20.42 1.59 -2.15
CA ARG A 130 21.52 1.22 -1.23
C ARG A 130 21.60 2.07 0.03
N GLU A 131 21.16 3.33 -0.02
CA GLU A 131 21.07 4.24 1.14
C GLU A 131 20.12 3.73 2.23
N HIS A 132 19.12 2.94 1.86
CA HIS A 132 18.12 2.41 2.79
C HIS A 132 18.58 1.12 3.49
N LEU A 133 19.77 0.59 3.19
CA LEU A 133 20.25 -0.71 3.68
C LEU A 133 20.39 -0.75 5.21
N GLU A 134 20.85 0.32 5.84
CA GLU A 134 21.01 0.39 7.30
C GLU A 134 19.64 0.42 8.00
N LEU A 135 18.70 1.19 7.46
CA LEU A 135 17.31 1.25 7.94
C LEU A 135 16.59 -0.11 7.80
N LEU A 136 16.79 -0.84 6.69
CA LEU A 136 16.20 -2.17 6.50
C LEU A 136 16.79 -3.21 7.46
N LYS A 137 18.09 -3.14 7.77
CA LYS A 137 18.72 -3.95 8.81
C LYS A 137 18.19 -3.61 10.20
N HIS A 138 18.05 -2.32 10.52
CA HIS A 138 17.46 -1.86 11.78
C HIS A 138 16.02 -2.35 11.94
N MET A 139 15.20 -2.28 10.88
CA MET A 139 13.85 -2.85 10.84
C MET A 139 13.85 -4.35 11.14
N HIS A 140 14.81 -5.12 10.61
CA HIS A 140 14.95 -6.55 10.89
C HIS A 140 15.24 -6.81 12.38
N THR A 141 16.27 -6.19 12.93
CA THR A 141 16.68 -6.36 14.34
C THR A 141 15.58 -5.90 15.31
N VAL A 142 14.84 -4.82 14.98
CA VAL A 142 13.65 -4.41 15.75
C VAL A 142 12.54 -5.47 15.66
N GLY A 143 12.35 -6.12 14.51
CA GLY A 143 11.41 -7.23 14.36
C GLY A 143 11.77 -8.44 15.23
N GLU A 144 13.05 -8.84 15.28
CA GLU A 144 13.53 -9.91 16.16
C GLU A 144 13.36 -9.56 17.64
N LYS A 145 13.68 -8.31 18.01
CA LYS A 145 13.47 -7.78 19.37
C LYS A 145 11.99 -7.85 19.78
N VAL A 146 11.07 -7.49 18.88
CA VAL A 146 9.62 -7.57 19.13
C VAL A 146 9.14 -9.00 19.35
N ILE A 147 9.71 -9.99 18.65
CA ILE A 147 9.44 -11.42 18.92
C ILE A 147 9.91 -11.79 20.33
N ALA A 148 11.13 -11.40 20.72
CA ALA A 148 11.65 -11.68 22.06
C ALA A 148 10.79 -11.03 23.16
N ASP A 149 10.50 -9.73 23.04
CA ASP A 149 9.77 -8.94 24.05
C ASP A 149 8.30 -9.40 24.22
N PHE A 150 7.60 -9.68 23.12
CA PHE A 150 6.14 -9.90 23.12
C PHE A 150 5.72 -11.36 22.84
N ALA A 151 6.66 -12.24 22.47
CA ALA A 151 6.40 -13.65 22.19
C ALA A 151 7.54 -14.59 22.64
N GLY A 152 8.52 -14.14 23.44
CA GLY A 152 9.66 -14.97 23.86
C GLY A 152 9.32 -16.23 24.66
N SER A 153 8.12 -16.31 25.27
CA SER A 153 7.60 -17.52 25.91
C SER A 153 6.86 -18.47 24.96
N SER A 154 6.70 -18.10 23.69
CA SER A 154 5.99 -18.86 22.67
C SER A 154 6.91 -19.87 21.99
N LYS A 155 6.34 -21.03 21.63
CA LYS A 155 7.04 -22.05 20.83
C LYS A 155 6.78 -21.92 19.33
N LEU A 156 6.11 -20.83 18.91
CA LEU A 156 5.79 -20.57 17.52
C LEU A 156 7.03 -20.13 16.74
N ARG A 157 7.18 -20.64 15.51
CA ARG A 157 8.19 -20.15 14.57
C ARG A 157 7.69 -18.83 13.96
N PHE A 158 8.61 -17.95 13.61
CA PHE A 158 8.33 -16.64 13.00
C PHE A 158 9.06 -16.51 11.66
N ARG A 159 8.54 -15.65 10.79
CA ARG A 159 9.21 -15.14 9.59
C ARG A 159 9.14 -13.61 9.58
N LEU A 160 10.17 -12.99 9.00
CA LEU A 160 10.31 -11.54 8.91
C LEU A 160 10.51 -11.20 7.43
N GLY A 161 9.56 -10.54 6.79
CA GLY A 161 9.65 -10.30 5.34
C GLY A 161 8.62 -9.33 4.78
N TYR A 162 8.67 -9.16 3.46
CA TYR A 162 7.94 -8.13 2.73
C TYR A 162 7.11 -8.74 1.60
N HIS A 163 5.92 -8.18 1.36
CA HIS A 163 5.16 -8.52 0.16
C HIS A 163 5.80 -7.90 -1.09
N ALA A 164 6.16 -8.74 -2.08
CA ALA A 164 6.81 -8.33 -3.34
C ALA A 164 6.02 -7.25 -4.10
N ILE A 165 4.68 -7.26 -3.98
CA ILE A 165 3.79 -6.17 -4.38
C ILE A 165 2.93 -5.82 -3.14
N PRO A 166 3.19 -4.70 -2.44
CA PRO A 166 2.49 -4.39 -1.20
C PRO A 166 1.04 -3.98 -1.45
N SER A 167 0.14 -4.40 -0.55
CA SER A 167 -1.30 -4.10 -0.63
C SER A 167 -1.67 -2.68 -0.18
N MET A 168 -0.75 -2.02 0.53
CA MET A 168 -0.86 -0.65 1.03
C MET A 168 0.37 0.14 0.59
N SER A 169 0.29 1.48 0.62
CA SER A 169 1.48 2.30 0.34
C SER A 169 2.43 2.30 1.54
N HIS A 170 3.70 2.54 1.27
CA HIS A 170 4.84 2.53 2.21
C HIS A 170 5.38 1.13 2.50
N VAL A 171 6.71 1.00 2.56
CA VAL A 171 7.39 -0.23 2.97
C VAL A 171 7.03 -0.55 4.43
N HIS A 172 6.67 -1.79 4.69
CA HIS A 172 6.38 -2.32 6.02
C HIS A 172 6.89 -3.76 6.09
N LEU A 173 7.72 -4.05 7.09
CA LEU A 173 8.21 -5.39 7.38
C LEU A 173 7.13 -6.14 8.17
N HIS A 174 6.65 -7.26 7.65
CA HIS A 174 5.78 -8.17 8.38
C HIS A 174 6.62 -9.02 9.33
N VAL A 175 6.22 -9.05 10.60
CA VAL A 175 6.77 -9.95 11.63
C VAL A 175 5.63 -10.88 12.02
N ILE A 176 5.65 -12.13 11.56
CA ILE A 176 4.47 -13.03 11.58
C ILE A 176 4.78 -14.45 12.06
N SER A 177 3.97 -14.95 12.99
CA SER A 177 4.05 -16.34 13.47
C SER A 177 3.47 -17.33 12.46
N GLN A 178 4.04 -18.54 12.39
CA GLN A 178 3.75 -19.53 11.35
C GLN A 178 2.61 -20.51 11.67
N ASP A 179 1.81 -20.23 12.70
CA ASP A 179 0.54 -20.92 12.96
C ASP A 179 -0.56 -20.55 11.96
N PHE A 180 -0.54 -19.31 11.45
CA PHE A 180 -1.62 -18.73 10.62
C PHE A 180 -3.04 -18.84 11.21
N ASP A 181 -3.16 -19.01 12.54
CA ASP A 181 -4.43 -19.11 13.24
C ASP A 181 -5.02 -17.71 13.48
N SER A 182 -5.94 -17.30 12.61
CA SER A 182 -6.66 -16.04 12.73
C SER A 182 -7.96 -15.97 11.91
N PRO A 183 -9.06 -15.41 12.45
CA PRO A 183 -10.29 -15.16 11.70
C PRO A 183 -10.15 -14.09 10.59
N CYS A 184 -8.98 -13.47 10.42
CA CYS A 184 -8.69 -12.58 9.29
C CYS A 184 -7.99 -13.29 8.10
N LEU A 185 -7.61 -14.57 8.23
CA LEU A 185 -7.08 -15.40 7.14
C LEU A 185 -8.23 -15.96 6.27
N LYS A 186 -9.00 -15.08 5.64
CA LYS A 186 -10.30 -15.43 5.02
C LYS A 186 -10.28 -16.01 3.60
N ASN A 187 -9.13 -16.15 2.93
CA ASN A 187 -9.07 -16.61 1.54
C ASN A 187 -7.66 -17.04 1.08
N LYS A 188 -7.61 -17.76 -0.04
CA LYS A 188 -6.36 -18.25 -0.66
C LYS A 188 -5.39 -17.13 -1.06
N LYS A 189 -5.85 -15.91 -1.34
CA LYS A 189 -4.95 -14.75 -1.57
C LYS A 189 -4.19 -14.36 -0.30
N HIS A 190 -4.85 -14.38 0.87
CA HIS A 190 -4.18 -14.15 2.15
C HIS A 190 -3.19 -15.27 2.50
N TRP A 191 -3.51 -16.53 2.17
CA TRP A 191 -2.59 -17.64 2.38
C TRP A 191 -1.35 -17.53 1.47
N ASN A 192 -1.57 -17.39 0.17
CA ASN A 192 -0.48 -17.33 -0.82
C ASN A 192 0.44 -16.12 -0.61
N SER A 193 -0.06 -14.99 -0.09
CA SER A 193 0.77 -13.78 0.07
C SER A 193 1.88 -13.93 1.11
N PHE A 194 1.74 -14.87 2.06
CA PHE A 194 2.78 -15.22 3.04
C PHE A 194 3.47 -16.56 2.74
N ASN A 195 2.80 -17.49 2.06
CA ASN A 195 3.27 -18.88 1.88
C ASN A 195 3.72 -19.21 0.44
N THR A 196 4.22 -18.21 -0.30
CA THR A 196 4.87 -18.37 -1.62
C THR A 196 5.99 -17.34 -1.76
N GLU A 197 6.76 -17.39 -2.86
CA GLU A 197 7.76 -16.39 -3.30
C GLU A 197 7.24 -14.94 -3.37
N TYR A 198 5.93 -14.71 -3.22
CA TYR A 198 5.34 -13.39 -3.04
C TYR A 198 5.72 -12.74 -1.69
N PHE A 199 6.17 -13.54 -0.72
CA PHE A 199 6.75 -13.10 0.54
C PHE A 199 8.28 -13.23 0.48
N LEU A 200 8.96 -12.11 0.36
CA LEU A 200 10.43 -12.02 0.30
C LEU A 200 10.97 -11.99 1.73
N GLU A 201 11.92 -12.85 2.09
CA GLU A 201 12.51 -12.81 3.43
C GLU A 201 13.36 -11.54 3.61
N SER A 202 13.38 -11.01 4.82
CA SER A 202 14.10 -9.76 5.14
C SER A 202 15.63 -9.93 5.27
N GLN A 203 16.17 -11.11 4.95
CA GLN A 203 17.61 -11.39 4.92
C GLN A 203 18.13 -11.70 3.49
N GLU A 204 17.24 -11.68 2.48
CA GLU A 204 17.54 -11.89 1.05
C GLU A 204 17.75 -10.56 0.30
#